data_AF-A0A168RCS6-F1
#
_entry.id   AF-A0A168RCS6-F1
#
_cell.length_a   1.000
_cell.length_b   1.000
_cell.length_c   1.000
_cell.angle_alpha   90.00
_cell.angle_beta   90.00
_cell.angle_gamma   90.00
#
_symmetry.space_group_name_H-M   'P 1'
#
loop_
_entity.id
_entity.type
_entity.pdbx_description
1 polymer ?
#
loop_
_entity_poly.entity_id
_entity_poly.type
_entity_poly.pdbx_seq_one_letter_code
_entity_poly.pdbx_strand_id
1 'polypeptide(L)'
;MKTLDLHSLRREQAISKIILFIEEIIENEIVFSTIITGKGTGALRILAIEELSNYSNLTWEVVNDGGAILITNHLNNQNSNFDNYAIDEYPVLDLDDKYN
;
A
#
# COMPACT_ATOMS: atom_id res chain seq x y z
N MET A 1 -11.53 11.28 8.00
CA MET A 1 -10.76 10.35 8.85
C MET A 1 -11.43 8.99 8.78
N LYS A 2 -10.66 7.94 8.50
CA LYS A 2 -11.19 6.57 8.35
C LYS A 2 -10.51 5.62 9.33
N THR A 3 -11.24 4.60 9.79
CA THR A 3 -10.73 3.63 10.76
C THR A 3 -10.97 2.21 10.29
N LEU A 4 -9.92 1.39 10.36
CA LEU A 4 -9.99 -0.06 10.18
C LEU A 4 -9.82 -0.73 11.54
N ASP A 5 -10.72 -1.65 11.87
CA ASP A 5 -10.64 -2.41 13.10
C ASP A 5 -10.27 -3.88 12.85
N LEU A 6 -9.15 -4.31 13.45
CA LEU A 6 -8.58 -5.64 13.33
C LEU A 6 -8.54 -6.41 14.65
N HIS A 7 -8.93 -5.82 15.80
CA HIS A 7 -8.60 -6.35 17.15
C HIS A 7 -9.14 -7.76 17.48
N SER A 8 -9.98 -8.33 16.61
CA SER A 8 -10.59 -9.66 16.75
C SER A 8 -10.38 -10.58 15.53
N LEU A 9 -9.55 -10.17 14.56
CA LEU A 9 -9.35 -10.92 13.33
C LEU A 9 -8.17 -11.88 13.43
N ARG A 10 -8.27 -12.99 12.69
CA ARG A 10 -7.11 -13.85 12.41
C ARG A 10 -6.19 -13.18 11.40
N ARG A 11 -4.91 -13.56 11.40
CA ARG A 11 -3.87 -12.96 10.55
C ARG A 11 -4.26 -13.01 9.07
N GLU A 12 -4.80 -14.13 8.62
CA GLU A 12 -5.19 -14.38 7.23
C GLU A 12 -6.37 -13.50 6.80
N GLN A 13 -7.25 -13.12 7.72
CA GLN A 13 -8.38 -12.23 7.43
C GLN A 13 -7.95 -10.76 7.48
N ALA A 14 -6.98 -10.44 8.33
CA ALA A 14 -6.49 -9.10 8.52
C ALA A 14 -5.72 -8.60 7.28
N ILE A 15 -4.90 -9.45 6.65
CA ILE A 15 -4.04 -9.03 5.53
C ILE A 15 -4.85 -8.45 4.37
N SER A 16 -5.87 -9.15 3.88
CA SER A 16 -6.70 -8.66 2.78
C SER A 16 -7.44 -7.37 3.13
N LYS A 17 -7.84 -7.20 4.39
CA LYS A 17 -8.50 -5.97 4.86
C LYS A 17 -7.55 -4.80 4.97
N ILE A 18 -6.29 -5.04 5.37
CA ILE A 18 -5.26 -4.01 5.42
C ILE A 18 -4.99 -3.49 4.01
N ILE A 19 -4.78 -4.40 3.05
CA ILE A 19 -4.49 -4.03 1.65
C ILE A 19 -5.63 -3.18 1.07
N LEU A 20 -6.87 -3.69 1.13
CA LEU A 20 -8.04 -2.96 0.61
C LEU A 20 -8.24 -1.60 1.29
N PHE A 21 -7.94 -1.52 2.58
CA PHE A 21 -8.02 -0.26 3.32
C PHE A 21 -6.93 0.72 2.88
N ILE A 22 -5.71 0.25 2.64
CA ILE A 22 -4.60 1.08 2.16
C ILE A 22 -4.91 1.61 0.75
N GLU A 23 -5.38 0.76 -0.15
CA GLU A 23 -5.82 1.17 -1.49
C GLU A 23 -6.90 2.25 -1.39
N GLU A 24 -7.91 2.03 -0.54
CA GLU A 24 -9.00 2.98 -0.36
C GLU A 24 -8.53 4.35 0.17
N ILE A 25 -7.59 4.39 1.14
CA ILE A 25 -7.08 5.68 1.65
C ILE A 25 -6.23 6.42 0.62
N ILE A 26 -5.59 5.70 -0.30
CA ILE A 26 -4.79 6.27 -1.39
C ILE A 26 -5.72 6.82 -2.46
N GLU A 27 -6.64 5.99 -2.97
CA GLU A 27 -7.58 6.34 -4.04
C GLU A 27 -8.49 7.52 -3.66
N ASN A 28 -8.93 7.57 -2.40
CA ASN A 28 -9.82 8.62 -1.91
C ASN A 28 -9.08 9.77 -1.23
N GLU A 29 -7.74 9.84 -1.36
CA GLU A 29 -6.92 10.93 -0.83
C GLU A 29 -7.16 11.20 0.68
N ILE A 30 -7.36 10.14 1.46
CA ILE A 30 -7.67 10.25 2.88
C ILE A 30 -6.38 10.52 3.65
N VAL A 31 -6.16 11.80 4.01
CA VAL A 31 -4.96 12.28 4.70
C VAL A 31 -4.68 11.57 6.02
N PHE A 32 -5.72 11.35 6.85
CA PHE A 32 -5.57 10.73 8.17
C PHE A 32 -6.47 9.52 8.34
N SER A 33 -5.84 8.40 8.73
CA SER A 33 -6.50 7.13 8.93
C SER A 33 -5.92 6.38 10.13
N THR A 34 -6.67 5.43 10.68
CA THR A 34 -6.24 4.65 11.85
C THR A 34 -6.51 3.17 11.66
N ILE A 35 -5.56 2.32 12.04
CA ILE A 35 -5.76 0.87 12.16
C ILE A 35 -5.72 0.48 13.63
N ILE A 36 -6.81 -0.09 14.15
CA ILE A 36 -6.89 -0.63 15.51
C ILE A 36 -6.44 -2.09 15.47
N THR A 37 -5.32 -2.40 16.11
CA THR A 37 -4.68 -3.73 16.08
C THR A 37 -4.83 -4.48 17.40
N GLY A 38 -5.29 -3.79 18.45
CA GLY A 38 -5.38 -4.32 19.80
C GLY A 38 -4.02 -4.36 20.52
N LYS A 39 -4.04 -4.45 21.85
CA LYS A 39 -2.85 -4.43 22.71
C LYS A 39 -2.21 -5.81 22.96
N GLY A 40 -2.62 -6.84 22.22
CA GLY A 40 -2.20 -8.23 22.45
C GLY A 40 -0.72 -8.47 22.12
N THR A 41 -0.41 -9.61 21.51
CA THR A 41 0.97 -9.98 21.14
C THR A 41 1.64 -9.03 20.14
N GLY A 42 0.87 -8.10 19.54
CA GLY A 42 1.37 -7.20 18.50
C GLY A 42 1.45 -7.83 17.11
N ALA A 43 1.02 -9.08 16.93
CA ALA A 43 1.11 -9.77 15.64
C ALA A 43 0.41 -9.02 14.50
N LEU A 44 -0.79 -8.48 14.75
CA LEU A 44 -1.52 -7.68 13.75
C LEU A 44 -0.90 -6.30 13.52
N ARG A 45 -0.25 -5.73 14.55
CA ARG A 45 0.50 -4.49 14.42
C ARG A 45 1.72 -4.67 13.52
N ILE A 46 2.48 -5.75 13.74
CA ILE A 46 3.64 -6.09 12.90
C ILE A 46 3.19 -6.30 11.46
N LEU A 47 2.14 -7.10 11.25
CA LEU A 47 1.57 -7.33 9.91
C LEU A 47 1.15 -6.01 9.23
N ALA A 48 0.42 -5.13 9.94
CA ALA A 48 0.00 -3.86 9.37
C ALA A 48 1.18 -2.94 9.02
N ILE A 49 2.24 -2.94 9.84
CA ILE A 49 3.47 -2.17 9.55
C ILE A 49 4.22 -2.74 8.35
N GLU A 50 4.31 -4.08 8.23
CA GLU A 50 4.91 -4.75 7.08
C GLU A 50 4.20 -4.32 5.79
N GLU A 51 2.87 -4.34 5.77
CA GLU A 51 2.10 -3.90 4.60
C GLU A 51 2.25 -2.39 4.32
N LEU A 52 2.18 -1.53 5.35
CA LEU A 52 2.35 -0.08 5.20
C LEU A 52 3.73 0.29 4.64
N SER A 53 4.76 -0.49 4.97
CA SER A 53 6.13 -0.24 4.49
C SER A 53 6.31 -0.39 2.98
N ASN A 54 5.34 -1.00 2.29
CA ASN A 54 5.33 -1.12 0.83
C ASN A 54 4.89 0.18 0.12
N TYR A 55 4.43 1.20 0.86
CA TYR A 55 3.85 2.42 0.30
C TYR A 55 4.66 3.66 0.71
N SER A 56 5.36 4.26 -0.25
CA SER A 56 6.28 5.38 0.00
C SER A 56 5.58 6.71 0.32
N ASN A 57 4.31 6.88 -0.07
CA ASN A 57 3.50 8.06 0.23
C ASN A 57 2.82 7.99 1.61
N LEU A 58 3.00 6.89 2.36
CA LEU A 58 2.41 6.72 3.68
C LEU A 58 3.49 6.85 4.76
N THR A 59 3.14 7.53 5.84
CA THR A 59 3.91 7.50 7.10
C THR A 59 3.00 7.06 8.21
N TRP A 60 3.56 6.45 9.26
CA TRP A 60 2.77 5.93 10.35
C TRP A 60 3.48 6.04 11.69
N GLU A 61 2.69 6.11 12.76
CA GLU A 61 3.17 6.03 14.13
C GLU A 61 2.26 5.11 14.95
N VAL A 62 2.86 4.44 15.95
CA VAL A 62 2.11 3.58 16.87
C VAL A 62 1.57 4.44 18.00
N VAL A 63 0.25 4.42 18.18
CA VAL A 63 -0.48 5.22 19.17
C VAL A 63 -1.32 4.33 20.09
N ASN A 64 -2.01 4.95 21.04
CA ASN A 64 -2.89 4.26 22.00
C ASN A 64 -2.17 3.12 22.74
N ASP A 65 -0.96 3.41 23.24
CA ASP A 65 -0.16 2.46 24.03
C ASP A 65 0.01 1.11 23.30
N GLY A 66 0.39 1.18 22.02
CA GLY A 66 0.60 0.02 21.16
C GLY A 66 -0.66 -0.59 20.54
N GLY A 67 -1.85 -0.07 20.83
CA GLY A 67 -3.14 -0.64 20.40
C GLY A 67 -3.62 -0.18 19.02
N ALA A 68 -3.02 0.86 18.45
CA ALA A 68 -3.40 1.39 17.14
C ALA A 68 -2.21 1.97 16.37
N ILE A 69 -2.41 2.14 15.07
CA ILE A 69 -1.46 2.78 14.16
C ILE A 69 -2.17 3.99 13.55
N LEU A 70 -1.62 5.18 13.72
CA LEU A 70 -2.04 6.38 13.00
C LEU A 70 -1.27 6.44 11.69
N ILE A 71 -1.99 6.59 10.58
CA ILE A 71 -1.44 6.67 9.23
C ILE A 71 -1.68 8.09 8.70
N THR A 72 -0.64 8.68 8.14
CA THR A 72 -0.68 9.93 7.37
C THR A 72 -0.37 9.64 5.92
N ASN A 73 -1.34 9.86 5.04
CA ASN A 73 -1.17 9.82 3.58
C ASN A 73 -0.69 11.19 3.10
N HIS A 74 0.55 11.24 2.63
CA HIS A 74 1.09 12.42 1.96
C HIS A 74 0.54 12.41 0.55
N LEU A 75 -0.47 13.24 0.32
CA LEU A 75 -1.04 13.43 -1.01
C LEU A 75 0.09 13.84 -1.95
N ASN A 76 0.48 12.88 -2.78
CA ASN A 76 1.44 13.09 -3.83
C ASN A 76 0.81 14.13 -4.76
N ASN A 77 1.30 15.36 -4.68
CA ASN A 77 0.94 16.44 -5.59
C ASN A 77 1.60 16.15 -6.96
N GLN A 78 1.24 15.01 -7.55
CA GLN A 78 1.79 14.48 -8.79
C GLN A 78 0.84 14.87 -9.91
N ASN A 79 0.88 16.15 -10.26
CA ASN A 79 0.63 16.59 -11.62
C ASN A 79 1.88 16.21 -12.44
N SER A 80 2.06 14.91 -12.69
CA SER A 80 3.20 14.39 -13.44
C SER A 80 2.74 13.20 -14.28
N ASN A 81 2.47 13.49 -15.56
CA ASN A 81 2.36 12.58 -16.70
C ASN A 81 2.87 11.15 -16.43
N PHE A 82 1.94 10.20 -16.24
CA PHE A 82 2.22 8.79 -16.43
C PHE A 82 1.79 8.36 -17.85
N ASP A 83 2.60 8.74 -18.84
CA ASP A 83 2.71 7.94 -20.06
C ASP A 83 3.70 6.81 -19.76
N ASN A 84 3.21 5.71 -19.21
CA ASN A 84 3.95 4.46 -19.07
C ASN A 84 3.47 3.51 -20.18
N TYR A 85 3.89 3.78 -21.42
CA TYR A 85 3.86 2.76 -22.47
C TYR A 85 4.88 1.70 -22.08
N ALA A 86 4.39 0.51 -21.72
CA ALA A 86 5.21 -0.68 -21.65
C ALA A 86 5.90 -0.87 -23.01
N ILE A 87 7.21 -0.74 -23.03
CA ILE A 87 8.03 -1.13 -24.17
C ILE A 87 8.09 -2.65 -24.09
N ASP A 88 7.16 -3.33 -24.75
CA ASP A 88 7.33 -4.74 -25.07
C ASP A 88 8.52 -4.83 -26.03
N GLU A 89 9.63 -5.30 -25.49
CA GLU A 89 10.89 -5.55 -26.16
C GLU A 89 10.67 -6.68 -27.19
N TYR A 90 10.25 -6.31 -28.41
CA TYR A 90 10.23 -7.26 -29.52
C TYR A 90 11.68 -7.64 -29.87
N PRO A 91 12.02 -8.93 -29.96
CA PRO A 91 13.33 -9.34 -30.45
C PRO A 91 13.49 -8.87 -31.90
N VAL A 92 14.58 -8.15 -32.17
CA VAL A 92 15.01 -7.78 -33.53
C VAL A 92 15.24 -9.07 -34.31
N LEU A 93 14.34 -9.40 -35.24
CA LEU A 93 14.59 -10.42 -36.25
C LEU A 93 15.54 -9.78 -37.27
N ASP A 94 16.81 -10.20 -37.25
CA ASP A 94 17.78 -9.97 -38.34
C ASP A 94 17.16 -10.45 -39.65
N LEU A 95 16.66 -9.51 -40.44
CA LEU A 95 16.32 -9.74 -41.83
C LEU A 95 17.61 -9.65 -42.63
N ASP A 96 18.42 -10.71 -42.54
CA ASP A 96 19.54 -10.92 -43.45
C ASP A 96 18.97 -11.16 -44.86
N ASP A 97 18.99 -10.06 -45.63
CA ASP A 97 19.18 -9.91 -47.06
C ASP A 97 18.99 -11.18 -47.90
N LYS A 98 17.81 -11.27 -48.50
CA LYS A 98 17.65 -11.92 -49.80
C LYS A 98 17.22 -10.85 -50.78
N TYR A 99 18.16 -10.25 -51.54
CA TYR A 99 17.99 -9.73 -52.91
C TYR A 99 19.26 -8.95 -53.35
N ASN A 100 20.22 -9.67 -53.93
CA ASN A 100 20.92 -9.27 -55.16
C ASN A 100 21.57 -10.50 -55.80
#